data_AF-A0A7Y2PYK3-F1
#
_entry.id   AF-A0A7Y2PYK3-F1
#
_cell.length_a   1.000
_cell.length_b   1.000
_cell.length_c   1.000
_cell.angle_alpha   90.00
_cell.angle_beta   90.00
_cell.angle_gamma   90.00
#
_symmetry.space_group_name_H-M   'P 1'
#
loop_
_entity.id
_entity.type
_entity.pdbx_description
1 polymer ?
#
loop_
_entity_poly.entity_id
_entity_poly.type
_entity_poly.pdbx_seq_one_letter_code
_entity_poly.pdbx_strand_id
1 'polypeptide(L)'
;MLTSDGASSKRSIRSAVLPVVVSAALVIPNLFVIALGIEDFPFTTAPMFAHYVGPDTQLYTFRFEGVRDGVAEPLPIEQTNRTEREIMRQFASWYYRPMTDTAPFRDLDPASGTPEQLAARMADFFGPIADFLRDERDIDYDRIDVYVDHVDNAGALISTAQVGHYDTSTRRYTHTYEVTR
;
A
#
# COMPACT_ATOMS: atom_id res chain seq x y z
N MET A 1 53.21 -19.83 42.32
CA MET A 1 53.17 -19.22 40.98
C MET A 1 52.43 -20.21 40.07
N LEU A 2 51.12 -20.00 39.88
CA LEU A 2 50.28 -20.77 38.97
C LEU A 2 49.35 -19.75 38.30
N THR A 3 49.53 -19.60 37.00
CA THR A 3 48.87 -18.64 36.11
C THR A 3 47.42 -19.04 35.87
N SER A 4 46.48 -18.11 36.08
CA SER A 4 45.05 -18.26 35.82
C SER A 4 44.59 -17.09 34.93
N ASP A 5 45.05 -17.05 33.68
CA ASP A 5 44.70 -16.00 32.69
C ASP A 5 44.11 -16.58 31.38
N GLY A 6 43.31 -17.66 31.47
CA GLY A 6 42.76 -18.33 30.28
C GLY A 6 41.25 -18.21 30.04
N ALA A 7 40.46 -17.81 31.04
CA ALA A 7 39.00 -18.02 31.01
C ALA A 7 38.16 -16.77 30.70
N SER A 8 38.71 -15.57 30.83
CA SER A 8 37.95 -14.31 30.76
C SER A 8 37.65 -13.85 29.32
N SER A 9 38.60 -14.05 28.39
CA SER A 9 38.49 -13.56 27.00
C SER A 9 37.41 -14.27 26.14
N LYS A 10 37.22 -15.58 26.34
CA LYS A 10 36.27 -16.38 25.52
C LYS A 10 34.80 -16.10 25.81
N ARG A 11 34.46 -15.56 26.99
CA ARG A 11 33.08 -15.19 27.37
C ARG A 11 32.62 -13.89 26.71
N SER A 12 33.53 -12.92 26.60
CA SER A 12 33.28 -11.58 26.03
C SER A 12 33.05 -11.60 24.51
N ILE A 13 33.79 -12.44 23.78
CA ILE A 13 33.65 -12.52 22.32
C ILE A 13 32.33 -13.22 21.93
N ARG A 14 31.93 -14.28 22.66
CA ARG A 14 30.67 -14.98 22.40
C ARG A 14 29.44 -14.11 22.69
N SER A 15 29.49 -13.23 23.69
CA SER A 15 28.38 -12.32 24.00
C SER A 15 28.22 -11.19 22.99
N ALA A 16 29.28 -10.82 22.25
CA ALA A 16 29.21 -9.81 21.20
C ALA A 16 28.89 -10.39 19.81
N VAL A 17 29.37 -11.61 19.51
CA VAL A 17 29.15 -12.26 18.21
C VAL A 17 27.74 -12.81 18.07
N LEU A 18 27.16 -13.39 19.13
CA LEU A 18 25.84 -13.99 19.05
C LEU A 18 24.73 -12.99 18.69
N PRO A 19 24.64 -11.78 19.29
CA PRO A 19 23.68 -10.77 18.87
C PRO A 19 23.85 -10.36 17.41
N VAL A 20 25.10 -10.19 16.95
CA VAL A 20 25.38 -9.83 15.55
C VAL A 20 24.92 -10.91 14.59
N VAL A 21 25.15 -12.19 14.89
CA VAL A 21 24.71 -13.31 14.08
C VAL A 21 23.18 -13.43 14.07
N VAL A 22 22.52 -13.26 15.23
CA VAL A 22 21.06 -13.28 15.33
C VAL A 22 20.45 -12.11 14.57
N SER A 23 20.98 -10.90 14.73
CA SER A 23 20.55 -9.72 13.98
C SER A 23 20.77 -9.90 12.48
N ALA A 24 21.91 -10.43 12.04
CA ALA A 24 22.18 -10.69 10.63
C ALA A 24 21.22 -11.74 10.05
N ALA A 25 20.94 -12.82 10.79
CA ALA A 25 20.01 -13.87 10.37
C ALA A 25 18.56 -13.36 10.22
N LEU A 26 18.19 -12.31 10.94
CA LEU A 26 16.88 -11.67 10.80
C LEU A 26 16.88 -10.55 9.74
N VAL A 27 17.92 -9.72 9.68
CA VAL A 27 17.96 -8.53 8.82
C VAL A 27 18.29 -8.87 7.37
N ILE A 28 19.23 -9.79 7.12
CA ILE A 28 19.69 -10.10 5.76
C ILE A 28 18.57 -10.67 4.88
N PRO A 29 17.74 -11.63 5.33
CA PRO A 29 16.62 -12.11 4.52
C PRO A 29 15.64 -10.99 4.15
N ASN A 30 15.33 -10.09 5.09
CA ASN A 30 14.44 -8.97 4.85
C ASN A 30 15.04 -7.97 3.84
N LEU A 31 16.33 -7.63 3.97
CA LEU A 31 17.02 -6.76 3.01
C LEU A 31 17.09 -7.37 1.61
N PHE A 32 17.26 -8.68 1.50
CA PHE A 32 17.29 -9.39 0.23
C PHE A 32 15.93 -9.33 -0.49
N VAL A 33 14.84 -9.54 0.25
CA VAL A 33 13.47 -9.43 -0.25
C VAL A 33 13.17 -7.99 -0.73
N ILE A 34 13.57 -6.98 0.06
CA ILE A 34 13.46 -5.55 -0.31
C ILE A 34 14.26 -5.24 -1.59
N ALA A 35 15.50 -5.71 -1.68
CA ALA A 35 16.39 -5.41 -2.81
C ALA A 35 15.94 -6.07 -4.13
N LEU A 36 15.34 -7.26 -4.06
CA LEU A 36 14.76 -7.93 -5.22
C LEU A 36 13.36 -7.41 -5.58
N GLY A 37 12.79 -6.54 -4.75
CA GLY A 37 11.44 -6.01 -4.96
C GLY A 37 10.35 -7.07 -4.93
N ILE A 38 10.61 -8.22 -4.31
CA ILE A 38 9.65 -9.29 -4.06
C ILE A 38 8.90 -8.94 -2.78
N GLU A 39 8.18 -7.82 -2.80
CA GLU A 39 7.28 -7.52 -1.70
C GLU A 39 5.91 -8.12 -2.05
N ASP A 40 5.61 -9.29 -1.48
CA ASP A 40 4.24 -9.79 -1.42
C ASP A 40 3.48 -8.92 -0.41
N PHE A 41 2.90 -7.82 -0.89
CA PHE A 41 1.96 -7.02 -0.13
C PHE A 41 0.57 -7.67 -0.20
N PRO A 42 0.02 -8.24 0.88
CA PRO A 42 -1.39 -8.56 0.93
C PRO A 42 -2.20 -7.30 1.23
N PHE A 43 -3.30 -7.13 0.51
CA PHE A 43 -4.28 -6.07 0.72
C PHE A 43 -5.18 -6.34 1.95
N THR A 44 -4.62 -6.61 3.14
CA THR A 44 -5.42 -6.75 4.38
C THR A 44 -4.89 -5.90 5.55
N THR A 45 -5.82 -5.26 6.29
CA THR A 45 -5.67 -4.19 7.31
C THR A 45 -4.76 -4.49 8.52
N ALA A 46 -4.01 -5.59 8.50
CA ALA A 46 -3.09 -5.98 9.58
C ALA A 46 -1.62 -5.74 9.18
N PRO A 47 -0.81 -5.09 10.03
CA PRO A 47 0.59 -4.81 9.73
C PRO A 47 1.37 -6.11 9.51
N MET A 48 2.14 -6.13 8.42
CA MET A 48 2.80 -7.30 7.85
C MET A 48 3.82 -7.96 8.80
N PHE A 49 3.37 -8.98 9.51
CA PHE A 49 4.18 -10.18 9.76
C PHE A 49 3.48 -11.33 9.03
N ALA A 50 4.03 -11.77 7.90
CA ALA A 50 3.77 -13.08 7.29
C ALA A 50 2.30 -13.53 7.24
N HIS A 51 1.47 -12.89 6.42
CA HIS A 51 0.25 -13.57 5.96
C HIS A 51 0.70 -14.63 4.95
N TYR A 52 0.45 -15.90 5.27
CA TYR A 52 0.70 -16.99 4.34
C TYR A 52 -0.26 -16.85 3.16
N VAL A 53 0.26 -16.43 2.01
CA VAL A 53 -0.44 -16.58 0.73
C VAL A 53 -0.43 -18.06 0.40
N GLY A 54 -1.58 -18.70 0.56
CA GLY A 54 -1.80 -20.10 0.22
C GLY A 54 -2.41 -20.24 -1.18
N PRO A 55 -2.55 -21.47 -1.69
CA PRO A 55 -3.18 -21.73 -3.00
C PRO A 55 -4.61 -21.17 -3.11
N ASP A 56 -5.31 -21.04 -1.98
CA ASP A 56 -6.70 -20.57 -1.89
C ASP A 56 -6.82 -19.08 -1.53
N THR A 57 -5.70 -18.36 -1.38
CA THR A 57 -5.73 -16.93 -1.08
C THR A 57 -6.24 -16.16 -2.29
N GLN A 58 -7.34 -15.42 -2.11
CA GLN A 58 -7.82 -14.49 -3.13
C GLN A 58 -6.89 -13.28 -3.18
N LEU A 59 -6.44 -12.94 -4.38
CA LEU A 59 -5.55 -11.81 -4.62
C LEU A 59 -6.33 -10.69 -5.31
N TYR A 60 -6.13 -9.48 -4.84
CA TYR A 60 -6.77 -8.30 -5.40
C TYR A 60 -5.70 -7.29 -5.80
N THR A 61 -6.02 -6.37 -6.71
CA THR A 61 -5.20 -5.19 -7.00
C THR A 61 -6.10 -4.00 -7.28
N PHE A 62 -5.56 -2.79 -7.12
CA PHE A 62 -6.23 -1.57 -7.53
C PHE A 62 -5.83 -1.19 -8.94
N ARG A 63 -6.78 -0.63 -9.67
CA ARG A 63 -6.55 -0.04 -10.99
C ARG A 63 -7.26 1.30 -11.06
N PHE A 64 -6.56 2.30 -11.60
CA PHE A 64 -7.08 3.65 -11.76
C PHE A 64 -7.21 3.96 -13.24
N GLU A 65 -8.36 4.49 -13.64
CA GLU A 65 -8.59 4.96 -15.00
C GLU A 65 -8.95 6.44 -14.98
N GLY A 66 -8.33 7.22 -15.85
CA GLY A 66 -8.77 8.57 -16.14
C GLY A 66 -9.91 8.53 -17.16
N VAL A 67 -10.96 9.30 -16.93
CA VAL A 67 -12.07 9.45 -17.88
C VAL A 67 -12.04 10.86 -18.44
N ARG A 68 -12.02 10.98 -19.76
CA ARG A 68 -12.09 12.26 -20.48
C ARG A 68 -13.02 12.12 -21.68
N ASP A 69 -13.92 13.07 -21.86
CA ASP A 69 -14.89 13.08 -22.97
C ASP A 69 -15.72 11.77 -23.04
N GLY A 70 -15.96 11.15 -21.87
CA GLY A 70 -16.69 9.88 -21.74
C GLY A 70 -15.89 8.62 -22.09
N VAL A 71 -14.59 8.74 -22.39
CA VAL A 71 -13.69 7.61 -22.68
C VAL A 71 -12.80 7.35 -21.47
N ALA A 72 -12.75 6.11 -21.01
CA ALA A 72 -11.86 5.67 -19.95
C ALA A 72 -10.53 5.14 -20.52
N GLU A 73 -9.42 5.53 -19.90
CA GLU A 73 -8.08 5.05 -20.22
C GLU A 73 -7.26 4.83 -18.94
N PRO A 74 -6.22 3.98 -18.95
CA PRO A 74 -5.34 3.83 -17.80
C PRO A 74 -4.80 5.18 -17.35
N LEU A 75 -4.89 5.46 -16.05
CA LEU A 75 -4.33 6.69 -15.50
C LEU A 75 -2.80 6.68 -15.73
N PRO A 76 -2.21 7.73 -16.35
CA PRO A 76 -0.81 7.71 -16.77
C PRO A 76 0.11 7.99 -15.58
N ILE A 77 0.24 7.03 -14.67
CA ILE A 77 0.96 7.16 -13.41
C ILE A 77 2.41 7.59 -13.63
N GLU A 78 3.07 7.09 -14.67
CA GLU A 78 4.43 7.45 -15.03
C GLU A 78 4.62 8.96 -15.29
N GLN A 79 3.56 9.67 -15.67
CA GLN A 79 3.59 11.13 -15.87
C GLN A 79 3.61 11.90 -14.54
N THR A 80 3.27 11.26 -13.42
CA THR A 80 3.24 11.87 -12.06
C THR A 80 4.62 11.94 -11.39
N ASN A 81 5.70 11.60 -12.09
CA ASN A 81 7.06 11.40 -11.55
C ASN A 81 7.14 10.34 -10.44
N ARG A 82 6.17 9.41 -10.40
CA ARG A 82 6.11 8.27 -9.49
C ARG A 82 5.95 7.00 -10.30
N THR A 83 6.47 5.91 -9.75
CA THR A 83 6.17 4.57 -10.26
C THR A 83 4.79 4.13 -9.79
N GLU A 84 4.17 3.20 -10.52
CA GLU A 84 2.92 2.55 -10.10
C GLU A 84 3.02 1.99 -8.69
N ARG A 85 4.13 1.31 -8.36
CA ARG A 85 4.38 0.78 -7.02
C ARG A 85 4.40 1.87 -5.95
N GLU A 86 5.00 3.03 -6.21
CA GLU A 86 5.00 4.13 -5.24
C GLU A 86 3.61 4.71 -5.04
N ILE A 87 2.84 4.91 -6.11
CA ILE A 87 1.45 5.39 -6.03
C ILE A 87 0.59 4.37 -5.29
N MET A 88 0.71 3.07 -5.60
CA MET A 88 -0.05 2.02 -4.92
C MET A 88 0.36 1.87 -3.46
N ARG A 89 1.65 1.99 -3.12
CA ARG A 89 2.09 2.04 -1.72
C ARG A 89 1.58 3.30 -1.01
N GLN A 90 1.55 4.44 -1.68
CA GLN A 90 0.99 5.67 -1.12
C GLN A 90 -0.51 5.49 -0.89
N PHE A 91 -1.26 5.08 -1.90
CA PHE A 91 -2.69 4.77 -1.82
C PHE A 91 -2.99 3.77 -0.70
N ALA A 92 -2.22 2.68 -0.63
CA ALA A 92 -2.30 1.72 0.46
C ALA A 92 -1.95 2.37 1.81
N SER A 93 -0.91 3.19 1.93
CA SER A 93 -0.59 3.89 3.19
C SER A 93 -1.72 4.82 3.64
N TRP A 94 -2.48 5.35 2.68
CA TRP A 94 -3.71 6.10 2.91
C TRP A 94 -4.88 5.22 3.32
N TYR A 95 -4.73 3.89 3.35
CA TYR A 95 -5.59 2.86 3.95
C TYR A 95 -4.95 2.16 5.18
N TYR A 96 -3.61 2.29 5.38
CA TYR A 96 -2.78 1.46 6.29
C TYR A 96 -1.99 2.20 7.39
N ARG A 97 -2.25 3.48 7.66
CA ARG A 97 -1.40 4.25 8.61
C ARG A 97 -1.53 3.80 10.09
N PRO A 98 -0.43 3.82 10.88
CA PRO A 98 -0.46 3.50 12.31
C PRO A 98 -1.31 4.50 13.13
N MET A 99 -1.95 4.00 14.18
CA MET A 99 -2.77 4.74 15.13
C MET A 99 -1.98 5.81 15.89
N THR A 100 -2.05 7.07 15.43
CA THR A 100 -1.88 8.26 16.28
C THR A 100 -3.23 8.95 16.46
N ASP A 101 -3.40 9.81 17.46
CA ASP A 101 -4.69 10.47 17.78
C ASP A 101 -5.27 11.36 16.66
N THR A 102 -4.51 11.59 15.59
CA THR A 102 -4.88 12.33 14.38
C THR A 102 -4.96 11.45 13.13
N ALA A 103 -4.84 10.12 13.28
CA ALA A 103 -4.75 9.23 12.15
C ALA A 103 -6.13 9.00 11.51
N PRO A 104 -6.23 9.04 10.17
CA PRO A 104 -7.46 8.77 9.43
C PRO A 104 -7.98 7.31 9.57
N PHE A 105 -7.38 6.48 10.43
CA PHE A 105 -7.60 5.02 10.57
C PHE A 105 -7.98 4.56 11.97
N ARG A 106 -8.43 5.46 12.87
CA ARG A 106 -9.23 4.99 14.02
C ARG A 106 -10.54 4.30 13.55
N ASP A 107 -10.77 4.34 12.25
CA ASP A 107 -12.03 4.33 11.55
C ASP A 107 -12.46 2.99 10.89
N LEU A 108 -12.34 1.87 11.63
CA LEU A 108 -12.85 0.54 11.22
C LEU A 108 -13.85 -0.10 12.21
N ASP A 109 -14.23 0.65 13.25
CA ASP A 109 -15.43 0.50 14.08
C ASP A 109 -16.58 1.34 13.44
N PRO A 110 -17.85 0.94 13.45
CA PRO A 110 -18.97 1.83 13.07
C PRO A 110 -18.99 3.19 13.80
N ALA A 111 -18.25 3.35 14.91
CA ALA A 111 -18.02 4.63 15.59
C ALA A 111 -16.93 5.52 14.95
N SER A 112 -16.38 5.09 13.82
CA SER A 112 -15.10 5.57 13.39
C SER A 112 -15.11 5.51 11.85
N GLY A 113 -15.52 6.57 11.15
CA GLY A 113 -15.45 6.62 9.68
C GLY A 113 -16.79 6.49 8.97
N THR A 114 -17.43 7.62 8.70
CA THR A 114 -18.60 7.67 7.81
C THR A 114 -18.17 7.53 6.33
N PRO A 115 -19.07 7.12 5.42
CA PRO A 115 -18.79 7.13 3.98
C PRO A 115 -18.21 8.46 3.48
N GLU A 116 -18.61 9.57 4.10
CA GLU A 116 -18.11 10.92 3.81
C GLU A 116 -16.65 11.10 4.25
N GLN A 117 -16.23 10.54 5.39
CA GLN A 117 -14.84 10.59 5.83
C GLN A 117 -13.93 9.74 4.93
N LEU A 118 -14.42 8.60 4.44
CA LEU A 118 -13.70 7.83 3.41
C LEU A 118 -13.64 8.61 2.09
N ALA A 119 -14.75 9.19 1.64
CA ALA A 119 -14.78 10.02 0.44
C ALA A 119 -13.80 11.22 0.54
N ALA A 120 -13.72 11.88 1.69
CA ALA A 120 -12.78 12.97 1.92
C ALA A 120 -11.32 12.50 1.77
N ARG A 121 -10.94 11.37 2.39
CA ARG A 121 -9.58 10.80 2.27
C ARG A 121 -9.23 10.44 0.82
N MET A 122 -10.19 9.87 0.10
CA MET A 122 -10.00 9.53 -1.31
C MET A 122 -9.87 10.79 -2.18
N ALA A 123 -10.67 11.83 -1.89
CA ALA A 123 -10.56 13.13 -2.56
C ALA A 123 -9.20 13.80 -2.30
N ASP A 124 -8.71 13.75 -1.07
CA ASP A 124 -7.40 14.27 -0.69
C ASP A 124 -6.23 13.49 -1.33
N PHE A 125 -6.43 12.22 -1.64
CA PHE A 125 -5.46 11.40 -2.39
C PHE A 125 -5.46 11.74 -3.88
N PHE A 126 -6.62 11.72 -4.54
CA PHE A 126 -6.72 11.90 -5.99
C PHE A 126 -6.61 13.36 -6.43
N GLY A 127 -7.03 14.31 -5.61
CA GLY A 127 -7.01 15.74 -5.95
C GLY A 127 -5.63 16.24 -6.36
N PRO A 128 -4.57 16.06 -5.55
CA PRO A 128 -3.22 16.46 -5.92
C PRO A 128 -2.69 15.76 -7.18
N ILE A 129 -3.09 14.50 -7.44
CA ILE A 129 -2.70 13.77 -8.64
C ILE A 129 -3.37 14.41 -9.87
N ALA A 130 -4.68 14.66 -9.80
CA ALA A 130 -5.43 15.30 -10.87
C ALA A 130 -4.94 16.73 -11.15
N ASP A 131 -4.73 17.53 -10.11
CA ASP A 131 -4.18 18.89 -10.23
C ASP A 131 -2.78 18.85 -10.87
N PHE A 132 -1.90 17.92 -10.46
CA PHE A 132 -0.57 17.78 -11.08
C PHE A 132 -0.64 17.40 -12.55
N LEU A 133 -1.48 16.41 -12.91
CA LEU A 133 -1.63 15.99 -14.31
C LEU A 133 -2.17 17.14 -15.17
N ARG A 134 -3.13 17.92 -14.67
CA ARG A 134 -3.66 19.09 -15.37
C ARG A 134 -2.61 20.19 -15.50
N ASP A 135 -2.04 20.63 -14.37
CA ASP A 135 -1.26 21.86 -14.30
C ASP A 135 0.18 21.67 -14.86
N GLU A 136 0.76 20.48 -14.68
CA GLU A 136 2.17 20.20 -15.04
C GLU A 136 2.33 19.29 -16.27
N ARG A 137 1.26 18.64 -16.72
CA ARG A 137 1.29 17.71 -17.87
C ARG A 137 0.26 18.02 -18.96
N ASP A 138 -0.64 18.99 -18.75
CA ASP A 138 -1.74 19.32 -19.68
C ASP A 138 -2.66 18.12 -19.96
N ILE A 139 -2.80 17.23 -18.98
CA ILE A 139 -3.69 16.06 -19.01
C ILE A 139 -4.86 16.33 -18.07
N ASP A 140 -6.00 16.71 -18.64
CA ASP A 140 -7.22 16.97 -17.89
C ASP A 140 -8.20 15.80 -18.01
N TYR A 141 -8.76 15.37 -16.88
CA TYR A 141 -9.73 14.30 -16.78
C TYR A 141 -11.02 14.84 -16.16
N ASP A 142 -12.18 14.36 -16.62
CA ASP A 142 -13.48 14.64 -16.02
C ASP A 142 -13.59 13.97 -14.64
N ARG A 143 -13.08 12.74 -14.56
CA ARG A 143 -13.02 11.96 -13.32
C ARG A 143 -11.93 10.89 -13.36
N ILE A 144 -11.58 10.36 -12.20
CA ILE A 144 -10.71 9.20 -12.04
C ILE A 144 -11.52 8.06 -11.44
N ASP A 145 -11.69 6.98 -12.19
CA ASP A 145 -12.42 5.79 -11.78
C ASP A 145 -11.49 4.82 -11.03
N VAL A 146 -11.99 4.23 -9.95
CA VAL A 146 -11.24 3.29 -9.11
C VAL A 146 -11.86 1.91 -9.21
N TYR A 147 -11.02 0.95 -9.58
CA TYR A 147 -11.38 -0.45 -9.73
C TYR A 147 -10.61 -1.32 -8.73
N VAL A 148 -11.28 -2.38 -8.29
CA VAL A 148 -10.67 -3.51 -7.61
C VAL A 148 -10.74 -4.70 -8.55
N ASP A 149 -9.58 -5.20 -8.91
CA ASP A 149 -9.40 -6.36 -9.79
C ASP A 149 -9.05 -7.57 -8.93
N HIS A 150 -9.84 -8.63 -9.03
CA HIS A 150 -9.51 -9.95 -8.49
C HIS A 150 -8.62 -10.67 -9.50
N VAL A 151 -7.47 -11.15 -9.06
CA VAL A 151 -6.45 -11.78 -9.89
C VAL A 151 -6.07 -13.15 -9.36
N ASP A 152 -5.54 -14.00 -10.23
CA ASP A 152 -4.96 -15.28 -9.82
C ASP A 152 -3.51 -15.13 -9.32
N ASN A 153 -2.90 -16.25 -8.89
CA ASN A 153 -1.51 -16.30 -8.44
C ASN A 153 -0.47 -15.92 -9.52
N ALA A 154 -0.87 -15.87 -10.80
CA ALA A 154 -0.04 -15.39 -11.90
C ALA A 154 -0.29 -13.90 -12.22
N GLY A 155 -1.21 -13.25 -11.53
CA GLY A 155 -1.63 -11.87 -11.78
C GLY A 155 -2.62 -11.73 -12.95
N ALA A 156 -3.17 -12.83 -13.47
CA ALA A 156 -4.17 -12.77 -14.51
C ALA A 156 -5.52 -12.34 -13.94
N LEU A 157 -6.21 -11.44 -14.66
CA LEU A 157 -7.50 -10.90 -14.24
C LEU A 157 -8.58 -11.99 -14.24
N ILE A 158 -9.25 -12.16 -13.09
CA ILE A 158 -10.41 -13.02 -12.92
C ILE A 158 -11.70 -12.20 -13.02
N SER A 159 -11.78 -11.08 -12.30
CA SER A 159 -12.96 -10.19 -12.30
C SER A 159 -12.62 -8.78 -11.87
N THR A 160 -13.44 -7.81 -12.25
CA THR A 160 -13.28 -6.39 -11.92
C THR A 160 -14.55 -5.84 -11.28
N ALA A 161 -14.40 -4.98 -10.28
CA ALA A 161 -15.49 -4.17 -9.74
C ALA A 161 -15.07 -2.69 -9.64
N GLN A 162 -15.92 -1.78 -10.10
CA GLN A 162 -15.74 -0.36 -9.84
C GLN A 162 -16.21 -0.04 -8.41
N VAL A 163 -15.30 0.50 -7.60
CA VAL A 163 -15.57 0.79 -6.17
C VAL A 163 -15.81 2.26 -5.90
N GLY A 164 -15.44 3.14 -6.83
CA GLY A 164 -15.85 4.54 -6.80
C GLY A 164 -15.20 5.37 -7.91
N HIS A 165 -15.35 6.69 -7.79
CA HIS A 165 -14.74 7.64 -8.70
C HIS A 165 -14.48 8.98 -8.00
N TYR A 166 -13.41 9.67 -8.40
CA TYR A 166 -13.11 11.04 -8.04
C TYR A 166 -13.49 11.98 -9.19
N ASP A 167 -14.46 12.86 -8.98
CA ASP A 167 -14.87 13.89 -9.95
C ASP A 167 -13.97 15.12 -9.79
N THR A 168 -13.26 15.50 -10.86
CA THR A 168 -12.26 16.58 -10.81
C THR A 168 -12.89 17.96 -10.70
N SER A 169 -14.07 18.15 -11.31
CA SER A 169 -14.80 19.43 -11.32
C SER A 169 -15.33 19.81 -9.94
N THR A 170 -15.84 18.82 -9.21
CA THR A 170 -16.41 18.99 -7.87
C THR A 170 -15.42 18.68 -6.76
N ARG A 171 -14.27 18.10 -7.11
CA ARG A 171 -13.24 17.60 -6.19
C ARG A 171 -13.81 16.63 -5.15
N ARG A 172 -14.75 15.78 -5.57
CA ARG A 172 -15.45 14.85 -4.69
C ARG A 172 -15.22 13.43 -5.12
N TYR A 173 -14.95 12.58 -4.13
CA TYR A 173 -14.99 11.15 -4.32
C TYR A 173 -16.38 10.59 -4.01
N THR A 174 -16.88 9.71 -4.86
CA THR A 174 -18.15 8.99 -4.68
C THR A 174 -17.89 7.49 -4.65
N HIS A 175 -18.34 6.83 -3.59
CA HIS A 175 -18.30 5.37 -3.47
C HIS A 175 -19.45 4.77 -4.27
N THR A 176 -19.16 3.72 -5.04
CA THR A 176 -20.17 3.00 -5.86
C THR A 176 -20.42 1.57 -5.37
N TYR A 177 -19.64 1.11 -4.39
CA TYR A 177 -19.79 -0.24 -3.86
C TYR A 177 -20.88 -0.31 -2.79
N GLU A 178 -21.96 -1.04 -3.07
CA GLU A 178 -22.99 -1.37 -2.08
C GLU A 178 -22.61 -2.65 -1.33
N VAL A 179 -22.45 -2.57 0.00
CA VAL A 179 -22.29 -3.76 0.83
C VAL A 179 -23.65 -4.46 0.92
N THR A 180 -23.83 -5.52 0.14
CA THR A 180 -25.01 -6.39 0.31
C THR A 180 -24.92 -7.04 1.69
N ARG A 181 -25.88 -6.70 2.57
CA ARG A 181 -26.00 -7.29 3.91
C ARG A 181 -26.80 -8.58 3.89
#